data_AF-A0A5S4EWF5-F1
#
_entry.id   AF-A0A5S4EWF5-F1
#
_cell.length_a   1.000
_cell.length_b   1.000
_cell.length_c   1.000
_cell.angle_alpha   90.00
_cell.angle_beta   90.00
_cell.angle_gamma   90.00
#
_symmetry.space_group_name_H-M   'P 1'
#
loop_
_entity.id
_entity.type
_entity.pdbx_description
1 polymer ?
#
loop_
_entity_poly.entity_id
_entity_poly.type
_entity_poly.pdbx_seq_one_letter_code
_entity_poly.pdbx_strand_id
1 'polypeptide(L)'
;MRSKLATLFLATLAAGSCVLAAASPASASDAQVGKRKWINSEIGWQRTGVFVEPGDLVQVHHVGGRWTVDYRKFPYVSARGYSWHVDREIYQGCKILGNHTYGTLIGKINAHVFKVGQAATFRVHEEGFLQLRINDDDRCLRDNDGAVRVKVSIIDEG
;
A
#
# COMPACT_ATOMS: atom_id res chain seq x y z
N MET A 1 55.40 -65.49 42.26
CA MET A 1 54.53 -64.33 41.93
C MET A 1 55.26 -63.07 42.35
N ARG A 2 55.70 -62.23 41.40
CA ARG A 2 56.59 -61.07 41.62
C ARG A 2 55.81 -59.75 41.51
N SER A 3 55.77 -59.02 42.62
CA SER A 3 55.86 -57.56 42.86
C SER A 3 55.89 -56.56 41.67
N LYS A 4 55.16 -55.42 41.75
CA LYS A 4 55.67 -54.04 42.05
C LYS A 4 54.66 -52.91 41.74
N LEU A 5 54.81 -51.80 42.48
CA LEU A 5 54.08 -50.50 42.49
C LEU A 5 54.11 -49.69 41.18
N ALA A 6 53.22 -48.69 41.02
CA ALA A 6 53.58 -47.28 40.82
C ALA A 6 52.38 -46.29 40.64
N THR A 7 52.31 -45.33 41.56
CA THR A 7 52.19 -43.85 41.42
C THR A 7 51.35 -43.14 40.33
N LEU A 8 50.39 -42.35 40.85
CA LEU A 8 49.83 -41.03 40.49
C LEU A 8 50.37 -40.25 39.27
N PHE A 9 49.45 -39.62 38.51
CA PHE A 9 49.63 -38.28 37.94
C PHE A 9 48.29 -37.49 37.97
N LEU A 10 48.34 -36.30 38.56
CA LEU A 10 47.34 -35.24 38.45
C LEU A 10 47.60 -34.49 37.13
N ALA A 11 46.56 -34.21 36.34
CA ALA A 11 46.63 -33.25 35.25
C ALA A 11 45.44 -32.28 35.35
N THR A 12 45.76 -31.06 35.76
CA THR A 12 44.90 -29.87 35.66
C THR A 12 44.68 -29.51 34.19
N LEU A 13 43.43 -29.44 33.73
CA LEU A 13 43.08 -28.74 32.50
C LEU A 13 42.34 -27.45 32.83
N ALA A 14 42.96 -26.32 32.47
CA ALA A 14 42.31 -25.03 32.32
C ALA A 14 42.03 -24.79 30.82
N ALA A 15 40.79 -24.51 30.48
CA ALA A 15 40.35 -23.87 29.22
C ALA A 15 38.83 -23.64 29.38
N GLY A 16 38.20 -22.51 29.08
CA GLY A 16 38.57 -21.24 28.46
C GLY A 16 37.22 -20.56 28.24
N SER A 17 36.99 -19.40 28.85
CA SER A 17 35.69 -18.72 28.77
C SER A 17 35.47 -18.20 27.35
N CYS A 18 34.57 -18.85 26.61
CA CYS A 18 34.09 -18.37 25.33
C CYS A 18 33.06 -17.27 25.60
N VAL A 19 33.49 -16.00 25.52
CA VAL A 19 32.55 -14.87 25.53
C VAL A 19 31.87 -14.84 24.16
N LEU A 20 30.66 -15.37 24.10
CA LEU A 20 29.78 -15.22 22.95
C LEU A 20 29.28 -13.77 22.92
N ALA A 21 29.94 -12.93 22.12
CA ALA A 21 29.37 -11.66 21.70
C ALA A 21 28.18 -11.96 20.77
N ALA A 22 26.97 -11.95 21.31
CA ALA A 22 25.74 -11.94 20.52
C ALA A 22 25.58 -10.56 19.89
N ALA A 23 26.20 -10.34 18.72
CA ALA A 23 25.83 -9.23 17.86
C ALA A 23 24.41 -9.50 17.34
N SER A 24 23.42 -8.76 17.85
CA SER A 24 22.07 -8.77 17.31
C SER A 24 22.11 -8.24 15.87
N PRO A 25 21.55 -8.93 14.87
CA PRO A 25 21.28 -8.28 13.61
C PRO A 25 20.12 -7.30 13.85
N ALA A 26 20.42 -6.00 13.77
CA ALA A 26 19.39 -4.99 13.55
C ALA A 26 18.68 -5.39 12.24
N SER A 27 17.44 -5.86 12.34
CA SER A 27 16.62 -6.14 11.16
C SER A 27 16.36 -4.82 10.46
N ALA A 28 16.98 -4.64 9.29
CA ALA A 28 16.55 -3.62 8.35
C ALA A 28 15.11 -3.97 7.95
N SER A 29 14.15 -3.12 8.31
CA SER A 29 12.77 -3.20 7.84
C SER A 29 12.79 -3.14 6.31
N ASP A 30 12.49 -4.26 5.67
CA ASP A 30 12.43 -4.39 4.23
C ASP A 30 11.12 -3.72 3.80
N ALA A 31 11.16 -2.43 3.51
CA ALA A 31 10.00 -1.71 2.99
C ALA A 31 9.52 -2.42 1.72
N GLN A 32 8.45 -3.23 1.84
CA GLN A 32 7.91 -4.04 0.75
C GLN A 32 7.81 -3.19 -0.52
N VAL A 33 8.48 -3.63 -1.59
CA VAL A 33 8.53 -2.92 -2.87
C VAL A 33 7.09 -2.78 -3.41
N GLY A 34 6.52 -1.60 -3.24
CA GLY A 34 5.11 -1.38 -3.56
C GLY A 34 4.75 -1.70 -5.02
N LYS A 35 3.62 -2.40 -5.21
CA LYS A 35 3.08 -2.78 -6.51
C LYS A 35 2.58 -1.56 -7.28
N ARG A 36 2.94 -1.46 -8.56
CA ARG A 36 2.44 -0.40 -9.45
C ARG A 36 1.23 -0.88 -10.24
N LYS A 37 0.21 -0.04 -10.38
CA LYS A 37 -1.01 -0.35 -11.11
C LYS A 37 -1.53 0.86 -11.87
N TRP A 38 -1.94 0.65 -13.12
CA TRP A 38 -2.76 1.62 -13.86
C TRP A 38 -4.23 1.43 -13.49
N ILE A 39 -4.90 2.53 -13.17
CA ILE A 39 -6.34 2.62 -12.89
C ILE A 39 -6.95 3.44 -14.02
N ASN A 40 -7.77 2.79 -14.84
CA ASN A 40 -8.45 3.41 -15.98
C ASN A 40 -9.74 4.10 -15.50
N SER A 41 -10.04 5.32 -15.98
CA SER A 41 -11.24 6.07 -15.58
C SER A 41 -12.54 5.55 -16.21
N GLU A 42 -12.47 4.74 -17.26
CA GLU A 42 -13.62 4.13 -17.96
C GLU A 42 -14.08 2.82 -17.31
N ILE A 43 -13.31 2.31 -16.34
CA ILE A 43 -13.57 1.06 -15.65
C ILE A 43 -13.91 1.39 -14.20
N GLY A 44 -14.94 0.73 -13.66
CA GLY A 44 -15.33 0.85 -12.25
C GLY A 44 -14.26 0.32 -11.27
N TRP A 45 -14.68 -0.36 -10.21
CA TRP A 45 -13.76 -0.83 -9.17
C TRP A 45 -12.71 -1.83 -9.70
N GLN A 46 -11.43 -1.42 -9.71
CA GLN A 46 -10.32 -2.22 -10.21
C GLN A 46 -9.47 -2.75 -9.05
N ARG A 47 -9.27 -4.08 -8.99
CA ARG A 47 -8.34 -4.69 -8.02
C ARG A 47 -6.91 -4.24 -8.29
N THR A 48 -6.22 -3.83 -7.23
CA THR A 48 -4.79 -3.48 -7.27
C THR A 48 -3.88 -4.71 -7.29
N GLY A 49 -4.39 -5.87 -6.86
CA GLY A 49 -3.60 -7.07 -6.61
C GLY A 49 -2.92 -7.07 -5.22
N VAL A 50 -3.27 -6.13 -4.36
CA VAL A 50 -2.90 -6.10 -2.94
C VAL A 50 -4.10 -6.59 -2.14
N PHE A 51 -3.91 -7.71 -1.45
CA PHE A 51 -4.78 -8.16 -0.37
C PHE A 51 -4.22 -7.58 0.93
N VAL A 52 -5.11 -7.12 1.81
CA VAL A 52 -4.75 -6.49 3.07
C VAL A 52 -5.46 -7.19 4.22
N GLU A 53 -4.86 -7.14 5.40
CA GLU A 53 -5.36 -7.71 6.64
C GLU A 53 -5.52 -6.63 7.72
N PRO A 54 -6.39 -6.81 8.74
CA PRO A 54 -6.50 -5.87 9.85
C PRO A 54 -5.15 -5.62 10.53
N GLY A 55 -4.81 -4.35 10.70
CA GLY A 55 -3.52 -3.95 11.28
C GLY A 55 -2.53 -3.42 10.24
N ASP A 56 -2.62 -3.84 8.98
CA ASP A 56 -1.75 -3.37 7.89
C ASP A 56 -1.76 -1.84 7.80
N LEU A 57 -0.57 -1.24 7.66
CA LEU A 57 -0.43 0.16 7.31
C LEU A 57 -0.23 0.28 5.80
N VAL A 58 -1.28 0.68 5.09
CA VAL A 58 -1.26 0.77 3.62
C VAL A 58 -0.95 2.18 3.18
N GLN A 59 -0.11 2.29 2.16
CA GLN A 59 0.23 3.53 1.51
C GLN A 59 -0.06 3.44 0.01
N VAL A 60 -0.84 4.40 -0.50
CA VAL A 60 -1.16 4.53 -1.92
C VAL A 60 -0.67 5.89 -2.41
N HIS A 61 0.11 5.90 -3.48
CA HIS A 61 0.64 7.11 -4.11
C HIS A 61 0.36 7.16 -5.60
N HIS A 62 -0.11 8.29 -6.09
CA HIS A 62 -0.07 8.59 -7.51
C HIS A 62 1.37 8.84 -7.97
N VAL A 63 1.79 8.13 -9.02
CA VAL A 63 3.15 8.19 -9.58
C VAL A 63 3.18 8.61 -11.06
N GLY A 64 2.04 8.98 -11.64
CA GLY A 64 1.94 9.49 -13.00
C GLY A 64 0.59 9.22 -13.65
N GLY A 65 0.44 9.66 -14.90
CA GLY A 65 -0.83 9.59 -15.60
C GLY A 65 -1.78 10.71 -15.21
N ARG A 66 -2.85 10.85 -16.00
CA ARG A 66 -3.92 11.83 -15.82
C ARG A 66 -5.19 11.24 -16.44
N TRP A 67 -6.35 11.67 -15.95
CA TRP A 67 -7.66 11.30 -16.49
C TRP A 67 -8.61 12.49 -16.47
N THR A 68 -9.77 12.33 -17.09
CA THR A 68 -10.87 13.31 -17.07
C THR A 68 -12.21 12.58 -16.97
N VAL A 69 -13.23 13.25 -16.43
CA VAL A 69 -14.60 12.71 -16.40
C VAL A 69 -15.46 13.07 -17.63
N ASP A 70 -14.95 13.95 -18.49
CA ASP A 70 -15.53 14.19 -19.82
C ASP A 70 -14.41 14.73 -20.71
N TYR A 71 -13.89 13.92 -21.63
CA TYR A 71 -12.78 14.31 -22.52
C TYR A 71 -13.12 15.48 -23.46
N ARG A 72 -14.41 15.80 -23.59
CA ARG A 72 -14.90 16.86 -24.47
C ARG A 72 -15.01 18.20 -23.76
N LYS A 73 -15.13 18.20 -22.42
CA LYS A 73 -15.48 19.39 -21.64
C LYS A 73 -14.47 19.75 -20.56
N PHE A 74 -13.88 18.76 -19.90
CA PHE A 74 -13.09 18.99 -18.69
C PHE A 74 -11.61 18.67 -18.89
N PRO A 75 -10.72 19.42 -18.23
CA PRO A 75 -9.28 19.18 -18.33
C PRO A 75 -8.89 17.84 -17.70
N TYR A 76 -7.80 17.26 -18.19
CA TYR A 76 -7.19 16.11 -17.51
C TYR A 76 -6.60 16.53 -16.17
N VAL A 77 -6.85 15.76 -15.13
CA VAL A 77 -6.36 15.97 -13.76
C VAL A 77 -5.55 14.77 -13.28
N SER A 78 -4.72 14.96 -12.25
CA SER A 78 -4.09 13.85 -11.54
C SER A 78 -5.11 13.14 -10.65
N ALA A 79 -4.67 12.11 -9.93
CA ALA A 79 -5.46 11.43 -8.91
C ALA A 79 -6.04 12.35 -7.80
N ARG A 80 -5.57 13.61 -7.69
CA ARG A 80 -6.17 14.61 -6.78
C ARG A 80 -7.62 14.95 -7.17
N GLY A 81 -7.96 14.87 -8.46
CA GLY A 81 -9.25 15.31 -8.98
C GLY A 81 -9.32 16.80 -9.29
N TYR A 82 -10.52 17.27 -9.62
CA TYR A 82 -10.79 18.66 -9.97
C TYR A 82 -10.72 19.59 -8.74
N SER A 83 -10.57 20.89 -9.00
CA SER A 83 -10.86 21.91 -8.00
C SER A 83 -12.37 21.98 -7.75
N TRP A 84 -12.77 22.45 -6.57
CA TRP A 84 -14.19 22.71 -6.27
C TRP A 84 -14.85 23.69 -7.25
N HIS A 85 -14.08 24.56 -7.91
CA HIS A 85 -14.61 25.47 -8.92
C HIS A 85 -15.13 24.70 -10.14
N VAL A 86 -14.26 23.90 -10.78
CA VAL A 86 -14.61 23.07 -11.93
C VAL A 86 -15.64 22.00 -11.53
N ASP A 87 -15.48 21.41 -10.35
CA ASP A 87 -16.36 20.36 -9.85
C ASP A 87 -17.84 20.76 -9.79
N ARG A 88 -18.16 22.04 -9.51
CA ARG A 88 -19.54 22.55 -9.50
C ARG A 88 -20.18 22.66 -10.89
N GLU A 89 -19.37 22.66 -11.95
CA GLU A 89 -19.82 22.73 -13.34
C GLU A 89 -20.18 21.34 -13.89
N ILE A 90 -19.76 20.28 -13.19
CA ILE A 90 -20.03 18.89 -13.55
C ILE A 90 -21.42 18.50 -13.02
N TYR A 91 -22.15 17.65 -13.75
CA TYR A 91 -23.42 17.10 -13.28
C TYR A 91 -23.21 16.34 -11.95
N GLN A 92 -23.91 16.70 -10.88
CA GLN A 92 -23.59 16.21 -9.52
C GLN A 92 -24.14 14.81 -9.18
N GLY A 93 -24.93 14.20 -10.07
CA GLY A 93 -25.63 12.95 -9.77
C GLY A 93 -24.75 11.70 -9.76
N CYS A 94 -23.47 11.78 -10.16
CA CYS A 94 -22.61 10.62 -10.35
C CYS A 94 -21.43 10.53 -9.38
N LYS A 95 -21.38 11.33 -8.32
CA LYS A 95 -20.32 11.18 -7.31
C LYS A 95 -20.58 9.98 -6.40
N ILE A 96 -19.57 9.13 -6.24
CA ILE A 96 -19.59 8.04 -5.25
C ILE A 96 -19.31 8.60 -3.85
N LEU A 97 -18.25 9.40 -3.71
CA LEU A 97 -17.97 10.17 -2.51
C LEU A 97 -18.40 11.62 -2.74
N GLY A 98 -19.65 11.93 -2.36
CA GLY A 98 -20.27 13.25 -2.62
C GLY A 98 -19.57 14.43 -1.94
N ASN A 99 -18.83 14.20 -0.86
CA ASN A 99 -18.04 15.21 -0.14
C ASN A 99 -16.63 15.43 -0.74
N HIS A 100 -16.34 14.80 -1.88
CA HIS A 100 -15.08 14.94 -2.61
C HIS A 100 -15.34 15.27 -4.07
N THR A 101 -14.38 15.92 -4.72
CA THR A 101 -14.55 16.35 -6.10
C THR A 101 -14.53 15.17 -7.07
N TYR A 102 -15.13 15.34 -8.24
CA TYR A 102 -14.97 14.43 -9.38
C TYR A 102 -13.50 14.24 -9.72
N GLY A 103 -13.18 13.11 -10.35
CA GLY A 103 -11.81 12.83 -10.76
C GLY A 103 -10.85 12.49 -9.62
N THR A 104 -11.26 12.59 -8.35
CA THR A 104 -10.44 12.15 -7.22
C THR A 104 -10.31 10.63 -7.26
N LEU A 105 -9.09 10.10 -7.08
CA LEU A 105 -8.88 8.68 -6.88
C LEU A 105 -9.50 8.25 -5.54
N ILE A 106 -10.33 7.23 -5.57
CA ILE A 106 -10.98 6.66 -4.38
C ILE A 106 -10.63 5.18 -4.26
N GLY A 107 -10.65 4.70 -3.03
CA GLY A 107 -10.36 3.32 -2.67
C GLY A 107 -11.57 2.64 -2.07
N LYS A 108 -11.59 1.33 -2.17
CA LYS A 108 -12.55 0.47 -1.49
C LYS A 108 -11.87 -0.81 -1.03
N ILE A 109 -12.19 -1.21 0.20
CA ILE A 109 -12.00 -2.57 0.73
C ILE A 109 -13.41 -3.02 1.12
N ASN A 110 -13.83 -4.20 0.66
CA ASN A 110 -15.20 -4.69 0.83
C ASN A 110 -16.28 -3.63 0.51
N ALA A 111 -17.01 -3.17 1.54
CA ALA A 111 -18.03 -2.14 1.44
C ALA A 111 -17.52 -0.75 1.84
N HIS A 112 -16.36 -0.64 2.49
CA HIS A 112 -15.83 0.63 2.96
C HIS A 112 -15.15 1.40 1.82
N VAL A 113 -15.74 2.55 1.45
CA VAL A 113 -15.21 3.45 0.42
C VAL A 113 -14.57 4.67 1.07
N PHE A 114 -13.37 5.04 0.61
CA PHE A 114 -12.59 6.13 1.17
C PHE A 114 -11.83 6.92 0.10
N LYS A 115 -11.42 8.14 0.45
CA LYS A 115 -10.61 9.00 -0.42
C LYS A 115 -9.16 8.55 -0.43
N VAL A 116 -8.56 8.49 -1.62
CA VAL A 116 -7.11 8.31 -1.78
C VAL A 116 -6.45 9.60 -2.28
N GLY A 117 -7.00 10.22 -3.32
CA GLY A 117 -6.43 11.44 -3.89
C GLY A 117 -5.01 11.25 -4.44
N GLN A 118 -4.15 12.26 -4.25
CA GLN A 118 -2.76 12.22 -4.71
C GLN A 118 -1.92 11.20 -3.92
N ALA A 119 -2.21 11.04 -2.63
CA ALA A 119 -1.56 10.11 -1.73
C ALA A 119 -2.44 9.88 -0.50
N ALA A 120 -2.44 8.66 0.02
CA ALA A 120 -3.07 8.33 1.29
C ALA A 120 -2.25 7.27 2.03
N THR A 121 -2.22 7.38 3.35
CA THR A 121 -1.76 6.36 4.28
C THR A 121 -2.89 6.08 5.25
N PHE A 122 -3.23 4.81 5.43
CA PHE A 122 -4.34 4.41 6.30
C PHE A 122 -4.07 3.05 6.92
N ARG A 123 -4.58 2.84 8.13
CA ARG A 123 -4.57 1.53 8.78
C ARG A 123 -5.80 0.75 8.36
N VAL A 124 -5.60 -0.54 8.10
CA VAL A 124 -6.66 -1.45 7.67
C VAL A 124 -7.38 -2.01 8.90
N HIS A 125 -8.71 -2.06 8.82
CA HIS A 125 -9.57 -2.57 9.89
C HIS A 125 -10.35 -3.83 9.49
N GLU A 126 -10.37 -4.16 8.20
CA GLU A 126 -11.03 -5.34 7.65
C GLU A 126 -10.15 -5.94 6.54
N GLU A 127 -10.15 -7.27 6.43
CA GLU A 127 -9.41 -7.94 5.36
C GLU A 127 -10.09 -7.77 4.00
N GLY A 128 -9.31 -7.79 2.92
CA GLY A 128 -9.86 -7.83 1.58
C GLY A 128 -8.92 -7.30 0.50
N PHE A 129 -9.38 -7.36 -0.75
CA PHE A 129 -8.63 -6.76 -1.85
C PHE A 129 -8.85 -5.25 -1.90
N LEU A 130 -7.75 -4.49 -1.90
CA LEU A 130 -7.81 -3.06 -2.21
C LEU A 130 -8.22 -2.86 -3.68
N GLN A 131 -9.34 -2.18 -3.87
CA GLN A 131 -9.84 -1.75 -5.17
C GLN A 131 -9.73 -0.22 -5.28
N LEU A 132 -9.47 0.27 -6.49
CA LEU A 132 -9.38 1.70 -6.77
C LEU A 132 -10.25 2.07 -7.99
N ARG A 133 -10.70 3.32 -8.04
CA ARG A 133 -11.37 3.92 -9.21
C ARG A 133 -11.31 5.44 -9.18
N ILE A 134 -11.73 6.07 -10.27
CA ILE A 134 -12.09 7.49 -10.32
C ILE A 134 -13.38 7.75 -9.52
N ASN A 135 -13.48 8.88 -8.82
CA ASN A 135 -14.71 9.32 -8.13
C ASN A 135 -15.75 9.78 -9.14
N ASP A 136 -16.39 8.81 -9.76
CA ASP A 136 -17.46 8.94 -10.73
C ASP A 136 -18.16 7.59 -10.85
N ASP A 137 -19.49 7.55 -10.94
CA ASP A 137 -20.30 6.33 -10.86
C ASP A 137 -20.38 5.57 -12.19
N ASP A 138 -20.73 4.27 -12.14
CA ASP A 138 -20.72 3.37 -13.29
C ASP A 138 -21.54 3.86 -14.50
N ARG A 139 -22.63 4.62 -14.28
CA ARG A 139 -23.46 5.18 -15.36
C ARG A 139 -22.86 6.40 -16.05
N CYS A 140 -21.81 6.99 -15.46
CA CYS A 140 -21.14 8.19 -15.94
C CYS A 140 -19.73 7.92 -16.51
N LEU A 141 -19.26 6.66 -16.54
CA LEU A 141 -17.89 6.39 -17.01
C LEU A 141 -17.67 6.49 -18.52
N ARG A 142 -18.73 6.64 -19.32
CA ARG A 142 -18.66 6.47 -20.79
C ARG A 142 -17.87 7.57 -21.49
N ASP A 143 -17.88 8.79 -20.96
CA ASP A 143 -17.16 9.95 -21.45
C ASP A 143 -15.89 10.25 -20.66
N ASN A 144 -15.56 9.42 -19.68
CA ASN A 144 -14.26 9.44 -19.04
C ASN A 144 -13.17 9.08 -20.05
N ASP A 145 -11.96 9.59 -19.84
CA ASP A 145 -10.79 9.21 -20.62
C ASP A 145 -9.52 9.27 -19.78
N GLY A 146 -8.59 8.37 -20.09
CA GLY A 146 -7.26 8.31 -19.50
C GLY A 146 -7.16 7.40 -18.29
N ALA A 147 -6.00 7.50 -17.64
CA ALA A 147 -5.66 6.62 -16.52
C ALA A 147 -4.62 7.26 -15.62
N VAL A 148 -4.64 6.87 -14.35
CA VAL A 148 -3.59 7.21 -13.39
C VAL A 148 -2.82 5.96 -13.01
N ARG A 149 -1.51 6.13 -12.81
CA ARG A 149 -0.62 5.09 -12.30
C ARG A 149 -0.38 5.33 -10.83
N VAL A 150 -0.58 4.30 -10.02
CA VAL A 150 -0.35 4.34 -8.58
C VAL A 150 0.75 3.36 -8.17
N LYS A 151 1.38 3.61 -7.02
CA LYS A 151 2.17 2.66 -6.25
C LYS A 151 1.41 2.36 -4.96
N VAL A 152 1.24 1.09 -4.63
CA VAL A 152 0.62 0.60 -3.40
C VAL A 152 1.65 -0.18 -2.60
N SER A 153 1.87 0.19 -1.35
CA SER A 153 2.79 -0.51 -0.43
C SER A 153 2.05 -0.86 0.86
N ILE A 154 2.37 -2.00 1.46
CA ILE A 154 2.12 -2.28 2.88
C ILE A 154 3.42 -1.92 3.60
N ILE A 155 3.33 -1.13 4.66
CA ILE A 155 4.47 -0.67 5.45
C ILE A 155 4.57 -1.58 6.68
N ASP A 156 5.73 -2.20 6.86
CA ASP A 156 6.04 -2.95 8.07
C ASP A 156 6.45 -1.95 9.17
N GLU A 157 5.63 -1.82 10.19
CA GLU A 157 6.01 -1.15 11.44
C GLU A 157 6.88 -2.13 12.23
N GLY A 158 8.20 -2.03 12.05
CA GLY A 158 9.19 -2.91 12.67
C GLY A 158 9.21 -2.87 14.20
#